data_AF-A0A151E732-F1
#
_entry.id   AF-A0A151E732-F1
#
_cell.length_a   1.000
_cell.length_b   1.000
_cell.length_c   1.000
_cell.angle_alpha   90.00
_cell.angle_beta   90.00
_cell.angle_gamma   90.00
#
_symmetry.space_group_name_H-M   'P 1'
#
loop_
_entity.id
_entity.type
_entity.pdbx_description
1 polymer ?
#
loop_
_entity_poly.entity_id
_entity_poly.type
_entity_poly.pdbx_seq_one_letter_code
_entity_poly.pdbx_strand_id
1 'polypeptide(L)'
;EVEFNLKRIKKMLMNLRNIIEMENAYFEDNLIKDITSENAQGKERIIGLLKQELLIFRDINQHYIIISRKIKDYLKNLLEKKPLISVIIPAFNEERLVRRCLNSVLRQTYPNKEVIVVDNKSTDETHKQIAPYTYYYSYINIKGLPVAKNVGAKLAHGDIVVFLDADSMAYKDLLQGIYLCFLEGYNCGKVIDLRGDKAGIKPKLLRLWWYIPGKIQQFTGLPVSGAGACMFCNKKLFFKVGGFNEAMKTSSDTDLTAKLVKQGKFKFFSKGHIITSMRRFEKEGYFYANLADILRGIFPTKIDREWVRQE
;
A
#
# COMPACT_ATOMS: atom_id res chain seq x y z
N GLU A 1 -8.76 -18.57 -10.53
CA GLU A 1 -9.13 -17.14 -10.47
C GLU A 1 -10.45 -16.86 -9.75
N VAL A 2 -11.52 -17.63 -10.05
CA VAL A 2 -12.86 -17.49 -9.44
C VAL A 2 -12.86 -17.71 -7.91
N GLU A 3 -12.20 -18.76 -7.42
CA GLU A 3 -12.13 -19.10 -5.99
C GLU A 3 -11.39 -18.04 -5.14
N PHE A 4 -10.45 -17.35 -5.78
CA PHE A 4 -9.67 -16.27 -5.18
C PHE A 4 -10.46 -14.96 -5.10
N ASN A 5 -11.33 -14.70 -6.08
CA ASN A 5 -12.28 -13.60 -6.02
C ASN A 5 -13.38 -13.86 -4.98
N LEU A 6 -13.84 -15.11 -4.82
CA LEU A 6 -14.80 -15.51 -3.79
C LEU A 6 -14.25 -15.32 -2.37
N LYS A 7 -12.99 -15.70 -2.09
CA LYS A 7 -12.36 -15.43 -0.78
C LYS A 7 -12.26 -13.93 -0.48
N ARG A 8 -12.04 -13.11 -1.51
CA ARG A 8 -11.91 -11.66 -1.38
C ARG A 8 -13.26 -10.98 -1.16
N ILE A 9 -14.29 -11.41 -1.89
CA ILE A 9 -15.67 -10.99 -1.70
C ILE A 9 -16.17 -11.43 -0.32
N LYS A 10 -15.96 -12.70 0.09
CA LYS A 10 -16.26 -13.16 1.45
C LYS A 10 -15.59 -12.32 2.52
N LYS A 11 -14.31 -11.97 2.35
CA LYS A 11 -13.58 -11.16 3.33
C LYS A 11 -14.07 -9.71 3.37
N MET A 12 -14.42 -9.13 2.22
CA MET A 12 -15.02 -7.80 2.12
C MET A 12 -16.43 -7.80 2.76
N LEU A 13 -17.23 -8.83 2.51
CA LEU A 13 -18.54 -9.05 3.12
C LEU A 13 -18.45 -9.33 4.62
N MET A 14 -17.43 -10.05 5.10
CA MET A 14 -17.17 -10.24 6.54
C MET A 14 -16.75 -8.95 7.23
N ASN A 15 -15.94 -8.12 6.58
CA ASN A 15 -15.61 -6.80 7.11
C ASN A 15 -16.85 -5.90 7.14
N LEU A 16 -17.71 -5.97 6.12
CA LEU A 16 -19.01 -5.30 6.11
C LEU A 16 -19.94 -5.86 7.18
N ARG A 17 -19.96 -7.18 7.41
CA ARG A 17 -20.70 -7.83 8.50
C ARG A 17 -20.27 -7.29 9.86
N ASN A 18 -18.97 -7.22 10.14
CA ASN A 18 -18.47 -6.66 11.40
C ASN A 18 -18.84 -5.17 11.58
N ILE A 19 -19.01 -4.42 10.48
CA ILE A 19 -19.48 -3.02 10.51
C ILE A 19 -21.00 -2.96 10.73
N ILE A 20 -21.75 -3.88 10.12
CA ILE A 20 -23.22 -4.01 10.27
C ILE A 20 -23.60 -4.50 11.67
N GLU A 21 -22.86 -5.46 12.23
CA GLU A 21 -23.02 -5.99 13.60
C GLU A 21 -22.78 -4.93 14.68
N MET A 22 -21.93 -3.93 14.40
CA MET A 22 -21.74 -2.77 15.29
C MET A 22 -22.90 -1.77 15.27
N GLU A 23 -23.75 -1.77 14.23
CA GLU A 23 -24.84 -0.79 14.09
C GLU A 23 -26.26 -1.38 14.16
N ASN A 24 -26.49 -2.68 13.99
CA ASN A 24 -27.84 -3.27 14.05
C ASN A 24 -27.86 -4.73 14.56
N ALA A 25 -27.83 -4.91 15.88
CA ALA A 25 -27.98 -6.21 16.55
C ALA A 25 -29.42 -6.76 16.57
N TYR A 26 -30.26 -6.50 15.55
CA TYR A 26 -31.66 -6.92 15.54
C TYR A 26 -32.14 -7.59 14.24
N PHE A 27 -31.27 -7.80 13.25
CA PHE A 27 -31.70 -8.15 11.88
C PHE A 27 -31.54 -9.62 11.46
N GLU A 28 -30.72 -10.43 12.14
CA GLU A 28 -30.39 -11.79 11.65
C GLU A 28 -31.43 -12.87 12.03
N ASP A 29 -31.96 -12.90 13.25
CA ASP A 29 -32.73 -14.08 13.72
C ASP A 29 -34.18 -14.16 13.19
N ASN A 30 -34.81 -13.01 12.94
CA ASN A 30 -36.20 -12.98 12.45
C ASN A 30 -36.28 -13.11 10.94
N LEU A 31 -35.30 -12.59 10.19
CA LEU A 31 -35.29 -12.65 8.74
C LEU A 31 -35.06 -14.09 8.22
N ILE A 32 -34.20 -14.86 8.90
CA ILE A 32 -33.97 -16.27 8.55
C ILE A 32 -35.23 -17.10 8.82
N LYS A 33 -35.91 -16.89 9.96
CA LYS A 33 -37.19 -17.55 10.27
C LYS A 33 -38.30 -17.19 9.27
N ASP A 34 -38.38 -15.93 8.86
CA ASP A 34 -39.39 -15.45 7.91
C ASP A 34 -39.13 -15.99 6.48
N ILE A 35 -37.87 -16.21 6.09
CA ILE A 35 -37.49 -16.84 4.80
C ILE A 35 -37.83 -18.34 4.79
N THR A 36 -37.67 -19.04 5.91
CA THR A 36 -37.88 -20.50 5.99
C THR A 36 -39.31 -20.92 6.31
N SER A 37 -40.18 -20.03 6.78
CA SER A 37 -41.46 -20.41 7.39
C SER A 37 -42.64 -20.61 6.42
N GLU A 38 -42.47 -20.40 5.11
CA GLU A 38 -43.49 -20.54 4.04
C GLU A 38 -44.88 -19.88 4.30
N ASN A 39 -45.06 -19.16 5.41
CA ASN A 39 -46.33 -18.62 5.82
C ASN A 39 -46.64 -17.30 5.07
N ALA A 40 -47.93 -17.02 4.90
CA ALA A 40 -48.39 -15.86 4.12
C ALA A 40 -47.92 -14.51 4.71
N GLN A 41 -47.73 -14.45 6.02
CA GLN A 41 -47.33 -13.24 6.76
C GLN A 41 -45.84 -12.89 6.55
N GLY A 42 -44.98 -13.91 6.47
CA GLY A 42 -43.56 -13.79 6.12
C GLY A 42 -43.37 -13.37 4.66
N LYS A 43 -44.19 -13.90 3.74
CA LYS A 43 -44.22 -13.48 2.33
C LYS A 43 -44.61 -12.00 2.17
N GLU A 44 -45.63 -11.52 2.87
CA GLU A 44 -46.02 -10.09 2.84
C GLU A 44 -44.93 -9.17 3.41
N ARG A 45 -44.25 -9.58 4.49
CA ARG A 45 -43.11 -8.83 5.06
C ARG A 45 -41.93 -8.77 4.10
N ILE A 46 -41.59 -9.88 3.45
CA ILE A 46 -40.54 -9.95 2.42
C ILE A 46 -40.93 -9.07 1.22
N ILE A 47 -42.19 -9.09 0.77
CA ILE A 47 -42.68 -8.21 -0.30
C ILE A 47 -42.61 -6.73 0.13
N GLY A 48 -42.89 -6.40 1.39
CA GLY A 48 -42.71 -5.06 1.95
C GLY A 48 -41.24 -4.60 1.96
N LEU A 49 -40.32 -5.51 2.28
CA LEU A 49 -38.87 -5.28 2.19
C LEU A 49 -38.40 -5.15 0.74
N LEU A 50 -38.91 -5.96 -0.20
CA LEU A 50 -38.62 -5.88 -1.64
C LEU A 50 -39.13 -4.59 -2.28
N LYS A 51 -40.23 -4.03 -1.76
CA LYS A 51 -40.74 -2.70 -2.15
C LYS A 51 -39.83 -1.56 -1.68
N GLN A 52 -38.99 -1.78 -0.66
CA GLN A 52 -37.86 -0.91 -0.38
C GLN A 52 -36.71 -1.33 -1.31
N GLU A 53 -36.44 -0.57 -2.37
CA GLU A 53 -35.46 -0.88 -3.44
C GLU A 53 -34.16 -1.59 -2.96
N LEU A 54 -34.16 -2.92 -3.03
CA LEU A 54 -33.06 -3.83 -2.69
C LEU A 54 -32.57 -4.50 -3.98
N LEU A 55 -31.25 -4.54 -4.19
CA LEU A 55 -30.64 -5.32 -5.28
C LEU A 55 -30.33 -6.73 -4.79
N ILE A 56 -30.74 -7.72 -5.57
CA ILE A 56 -30.50 -9.14 -5.32
C ILE A 56 -29.36 -9.61 -6.23
N PHE A 57 -28.26 -10.09 -5.63
CA PHE A 57 -27.23 -10.83 -6.37
C PHE A 57 -27.40 -12.33 -6.13
N ARG A 58 -27.23 -13.11 -7.20
CA ARG A 58 -27.19 -14.57 -7.17
C ARG A 58 -25.72 -15.02 -7.21
N ASP A 59 -25.24 -15.63 -6.13
CA ASP A 59 -23.96 -16.36 -6.18
C ASP A 59 -24.13 -17.69 -6.95
N ILE A 60 -23.03 -18.25 -7.45
CA ILE A 60 -22.92 -19.52 -8.19
C ILE A 60 -23.55 -20.69 -7.41
N ASN A 61 -23.64 -20.56 -6.08
CA ASN A 61 -24.28 -21.52 -5.18
C ASN A 61 -25.72 -21.16 -4.78
N GLN A 62 -26.43 -20.35 -5.57
CA GLN A 62 -27.84 -19.95 -5.33
C GLN A 62 -28.15 -19.22 -4.01
N HIS A 63 -27.16 -18.61 -3.36
CA HIS A 63 -27.41 -17.77 -2.19
C HIS A 63 -27.76 -16.34 -2.64
N TYR A 64 -28.79 -15.77 -2.01
CA TYR A 64 -29.22 -14.39 -2.24
C TYR A 64 -28.56 -13.47 -1.21
N ILE A 65 -27.84 -12.44 -1.67
CA ILE A 65 -27.30 -11.39 -0.79
C ILE A 65 -28.20 -10.17 -0.90
N ILE A 66 -28.79 -9.77 0.23
CA ILE A 66 -29.64 -8.60 0.36
C ILE A 66 -28.78 -7.42 0.82
N ILE A 67 -28.68 -6.36 0.00
CA ILE A 67 -27.91 -5.15 0.33
C ILE A 67 -28.87 -3.96 0.40
N SER A 68 -29.02 -3.34 1.58
CA SER A 68 -29.89 -2.18 1.80
C SER A 68 -29.53 -1.00 0.89
N ARG A 69 -30.50 -0.15 0.52
CA ARG A 69 -30.27 1.09 -0.25
C ARG A 69 -29.22 2.00 0.41
N LYS A 70 -29.20 2.08 1.74
CA LYS A 70 -28.15 2.79 2.51
C LYS A 70 -26.77 2.18 2.31
N ILE A 71 -26.65 0.84 2.32
CA ILE A 71 -25.37 0.17 2.04
C ILE A 71 -24.99 0.32 0.57
N LYS A 72 -25.95 0.31 -0.36
CA LYS A 72 -25.71 0.60 -1.78
C LYS A 72 -25.20 2.02 -1.97
N ASP A 73 -25.81 3.03 -1.35
CA ASP A 73 -25.39 4.42 -1.45
C ASP A 73 -24.07 4.67 -0.71
N TYR A 74 -23.80 3.96 0.39
CA TYR A 74 -22.51 3.97 1.06
C TYR A 74 -21.42 3.32 0.21
N LEU A 75 -21.65 2.13 -0.35
CA LEU A 75 -20.73 1.45 -1.27
C LEU A 75 -20.53 2.26 -2.55
N LYS A 76 -21.59 2.86 -3.08
CA LYS A 76 -21.58 3.75 -4.22
C LYS A 76 -20.75 5.00 -3.91
N ASN A 77 -20.98 5.69 -2.79
CA ASN A 77 -20.15 6.82 -2.36
C ASN A 77 -18.69 6.43 -2.09
N LEU A 78 -18.44 5.26 -1.50
CA LEU A 78 -17.10 4.72 -1.26
C LEU A 78 -16.38 4.41 -2.59
N LEU A 79 -17.12 3.94 -3.60
CA LEU A 79 -16.59 3.66 -4.94
C LEU A 79 -16.52 4.91 -5.84
N GLU A 80 -17.40 5.90 -5.65
CA GLU A 80 -17.50 7.14 -6.42
C GLU A 80 -16.53 8.21 -5.90
N LYS A 81 -16.32 8.34 -4.59
CA LYS A 81 -15.29 9.18 -3.98
C LYS A 81 -14.06 8.35 -3.63
N LYS A 82 -13.38 7.86 -4.67
CA LYS A 82 -12.04 7.27 -4.54
C LYS A 82 -11.14 8.27 -3.77
N PRO A 83 -10.54 7.92 -2.62
CA PRO A 83 -9.68 8.82 -1.88
C PRO A 83 -8.47 9.25 -2.72
N LEU A 84 -7.99 10.47 -2.52
CA LEU A 84 -6.77 10.92 -3.18
C LEU A 84 -5.57 10.12 -2.64
N ILE A 85 -4.79 9.54 -3.55
CA ILE A 85 -3.51 8.88 -3.23
C ILE A 85 -2.36 9.82 -3.62
N SER A 86 -1.52 10.19 -2.65
CA SER A 86 -0.31 10.97 -2.88
C SER A 86 0.89 10.04 -3.03
N VAL A 87 1.47 10.00 -4.22
CA VAL A 87 2.69 9.23 -4.49
C VAL A 87 3.89 10.13 -4.28
N ILE A 88 4.71 9.81 -3.28
CA ILE A 88 5.88 10.55 -2.85
C ILE A 88 7.12 9.82 -3.36
N ILE A 89 7.90 10.52 -4.20
CA ILE A 89 9.10 10.00 -4.84
C ILE A 89 10.29 10.82 -4.35
N PRO A 90 11.06 10.33 -3.36
CA PRO A 90 12.32 10.95 -3.00
C PRO A 90 13.38 10.61 -4.07
N ALA A 91 13.97 11.63 -4.70
CA ALA A 91 14.95 11.48 -5.75
C ALA A 91 16.31 12.01 -5.31
N PHE A 92 17.38 11.25 -5.52
CA PHE A 92 18.76 11.70 -5.33
C PHE A 92 19.64 11.04 -6.38
N ASN A 93 20.18 11.82 -7.30
CA ASN A 93 21.05 11.33 -8.37
C ASN A 93 20.44 10.19 -9.21
N GLU A 94 19.21 10.42 -9.67
CA GLU A 94 18.40 9.49 -10.46
C GLU A 94 18.07 10.00 -11.87
N GLU A 95 18.95 10.80 -12.50
CA GLU A 95 18.73 11.34 -13.86
C GLU A 95 18.38 10.26 -14.90
N ARG A 96 18.87 9.03 -14.71
CA ARG A 96 18.66 7.91 -15.64
C ARG A 96 17.33 7.18 -15.43
N LEU A 97 16.79 7.20 -14.21
CA LEU A 97 15.69 6.31 -13.80
C LEU A 97 14.43 7.05 -13.38
N VAL A 98 14.54 8.27 -12.85
CA VAL A 98 13.41 9.03 -12.31
C VAL A 98 12.29 9.21 -13.34
N ARG A 99 12.64 9.45 -14.61
CA ARG A 99 11.66 9.59 -15.70
C ARG A 99 10.83 8.32 -15.89
N ARG A 100 11.47 7.14 -15.78
CA ARG A 100 10.79 5.84 -15.86
C ARG A 100 9.85 5.64 -14.67
N CYS A 101 10.29 6.00 -13.46
CA CYS A 101 9.48 5.97 -12.25
C CYS A 101 8.21 6.84 -12.42
N LEU A 102 8.38 8.12 -12.76
CA LEU A 102 7.27 9.08 -12.91
C LEU A 102 6.25 8.62 -13.96
N ASN A 103 6.73 8.20 -15.13
CA ASN A 103 5.88 7.67 -16.19
C ASN A 103 5.05 6.45 -15.75
N SER A 104 5.60 5.61 -14.86
CA SER A 104 4.88 4.43 -14.34
C SER A 104 3.77 4.80 -13.36
N VAL A 105 3.94 5.88 -12.61
CA VAL A 105 2.93 6.41 -11.69
C VAL A 105 1.83 7.14 -12.44
N LEU A 106 2.16 7.90 -13.50
CA LEU A 106 1.15 8.55 -14.34
C LEU A 106 0.20 7.54 -15.00
N ARG A 107 0.75 6.42 -15.48
CA ARG A 107 -0.01 5.35 -16.15
C ARG A 107 -0.76 4.43 -15.20
N GLN A 108 -0.86 4.77 -13.92
CA GLN A 108 -1.64 3.98 -12.96
C GLN A 108 -3.13 4.03 -13.31
N THR A 109 -3.78 2.86 -13.25
CA THR A 109 -5.23 2.70 -13.52
C THR A 109 -6.10 3.37 -12.46
N TYR A 110 -5.54 3.70 -11.29
CA TYR A 110 -6.21 4.49 -10.28
C TYR A 110 -6.28 5.98 -10.70
N PRO A 111 -7.48 6.58 -10.77
CA PRO A 111 -7.64 7.91 -11.34
C PRO A 111 -7.30 9.05 -10.36
N ASN A 112 -7.68 8.94 -9.08
CA ASN A 112 -7.55 10.03 -8.11
C ASN A 112 -6.18 10.00 -7.42
N LYS A 113 -5.16 10.51 -8.09
CA LYS A 113 -3.77 10.48 -7.62
C LYS A 113 -3.08 11.81 -7.85
N GLU A 114 -2.16 12.14 -6.97
CA GLU A 114 -1.16 13.20 -7.17
C GLU A 114 0.24 12.60 -7.02
N VAL A 115 1.23 13.28 -7.59
CA VAL A 115 2.64 12.87 -7.53
C VAL A 115 3.46 14.03 -6.99
N ILE A 116 4.28 13.74 -6.00
CA ILE A 116 5.13 14.68 -5.29
C ILE A 116 6.54 14.16 -5.38
N VAL A 117 7.42 14.93 -6.01
CA VAL A 117 8.83 14.56 -6.16
C VAL A 117 9.65 15.45 -5.23
N VAL A 118 10.43 14.81 -4.36
CA VAL A 118 11.27 15.53 -3.40
C VAL A 118 12.71 15.29 -3.77
N ASP A 119 13.37 16.33 -4.29
CA ASP A 119 14.77 16.29 -4.65
C ASP A 119 15.63 16.40 -3.39
N ASN A 120 16.28 15.30 -3.07
CA ASN A 120 17.14 15.09 -1.92
C ASN A 120 18.58 15.58 -2.20
N LYS A 121 18.68 16.81 -2.71
CA LYS A 121 19.93 17.52 -3.07
C LYS A 121 20.75 16.78 -4.12
N SER A 122 20.13 16.41 -5.24
CA SER A 122 20.83 15.84 -6.39
C SER A 122 21.92 16.78 -6.90
N THR A 123 23.02 16.19 -7.37
CA THR A 123 24.16 16.85 -8.01
C THR A 123 24.25 16.56 -9.51
N ASP A 124 23.42 15.63 -10.00
CA ASP A 124 23.27 15.30 -11.41
C ASP A 124 22.08 16.05 -12.06
N GLU A 125 21.69 15.62 -13.26
CA GLU A 125 20.61 16.26 -14.01
C GLU A 125 19.20 15.77 -13.62
N THR A 126 19.02 15.17 -12.43
CA THR A 126 17.73 14.70 -11.91
C THR A 126 16.65 15.77 -11.99
N HIS A 127 16.96 17.00 -11.59
CA HIS A 127 16.01 18.12 -11.62
C HIS A 127 15.49 18.40 -13.04
N LYS A 128 16.35 18.35 -14.07
CA LYS A 128 15.96 18.54 -15.48
C LYS A 128 15.01 17.44 -15.96
N GLN A 129 15.14 16.24 -15.42
CA GLN A 129 14.26 15.12 -15.78
C GLN A 129 12.89 15.22 -15.12
N ILE A 130 12.79 15.90 -13.97
CA ILE A 130 11.54 16.09 -13.22
C ILE A 130 10.76 17.31 -13.74
N ALA A 131 11.45 18.40 -14.10
CA ALA A 131 10.85 19.68 -14.49
C ALA A 131 9.69 19.59 -15.52
N PRO A 132 9.74 18.73 -16.55
CA PRO A 132 8.68 18.65 -17.56
C PRO A 132 7.32 18.15 -17.03
N TYR A 133 7.27 17.57 -15.84
CA TYR A 133 6.10 16.83 -15.39
C TYR A 133 5.10 17.60 -14.50
N THR A 134 5.29 18.91 -14.29
CA THR A 134 4.37 19.78 -13.52
C THR A 134 3.92 19.18 -12.19
N TYR A 135 4.88 18.74 -11.36
CA TYR A 135 4.60 18.17 -10.03
C TYR A 135 4.96 19.14 -8.91
N TYR A 136 4.49 18.86 -7.69
CA TYR A 136 5.04 19.48 -6.48
C TYR A 136 6.47 19.00 -6.31
N TYR A 137 7.39 19.86 -6.76
CA TYR A 137 8.82 19.72 -6.59
C TYR A 137 9.22 20.44 -5.31
N SER A 138 9.80 19.70 -4.37
CA SER A 138 10.43 20.30 -3.20
C SER A 138 11.91 19.96 -3.20
N TYR A 139 12.74 21.00 -3.17
CA TYR A 139 14.14 20.87 -2.82
C TYR A 139 14.26 20.89 -1.29
N ILE A 140 15.02 19.97 -0.70
CA ILE A 140 15.23 19.95 0.75
C ILE A 140 16.59 20.57 1.12
N ASN A 141 16.59 21.39 2.17
CA ASN A 141 17.82 22.01 2.65
C ASN A 141 18.71 21.01 3.41
N ILE A 142 18.12 20.01 4.05
CA ILE A 142 18.80 18.97 4.83
C ILE A 142 18.76 17.67 4.04
N LYS A 143 19.92 17.17 3.61
CA LYS A 143 20.04 15.91 2.86
C LYS A 143 19.68 14.72 3.75
N GLY A 144 18.81 13.85 3.26
CA GLY A 144 18.46 12.59 3.90
C GLY A 144 17.22 11.95 3.27
N LEU A 145 17.29 10.66 2.93
CA LEU A 145 16.14 9.91 2.41
C LEU A 145 14.90 9.96 3.35
N PRO A 146 15.04 9.79 4.69
CA PRO A 146 13.90 9.93 5.59
C PRO A 146 13.31 11.34 5.59
N VAL A 147 14.17 12.36 5.55
CA VAL A 147 13.77 13.78 5.51
C VAL A 147 12.96 14.05 4.25
N ALA A 148 13.45 13.60 3.09
CA ALA A 148 12.75 13.72 1.80
C ALA A 148 11.36 13.07 1.84
N LYS A 149 11.26 11.85 2.40
CA LYS A 149 9.98 11.13 2.56
C LYS A 149 9.02 11.90 3.49
N ASN A 150 9.50 12.40 4.63
CA ASN A 150 8.69 13.18 5.57
C ASN A 150 8.20 14.51 4.96
N VAL A 151 9.07 15.24 4.25
CA VAL A 151 8.70 16.49 3.55
C VAL A 151 7.61 16.20 2.51
N GLY A 152 7.77 15.17 1.69
CA GLY A 152 6.75 14.79 0.71
C GLY A 152 5.41 14.42 1.36
N ALA A 153 5.44 13.73 2.52
CA ALA A 153 4.23 13.41 3.27
C ALA A 153 3.53 14.64 3.87
N LYS A 154 4.28 15.70 4.22
CA LYS A 154 3.72 16.97 4.68
C LYS A 154 3.02 17.71 3.54
N LEU A 155 3.60 17.70 2.34
CA LEU A 155 3.06 18.32 1.12
C LEU A 155 1.88 17.56 0.51
N ALA A 156 1.72 16.28 0.83
CA ALA A 156 0.62 15.44 0.35
C ALA A 156 -0.76 15.98 0.74
N HIS A 157 -1.72 16.00 -0.17
CA HIS A 157 -3.13 16.30 0.09
C HIS A 157 -3.98 15.03 0.27
N GLY A 158 -3.48 13.88 -0.20
CA GLY A 158 -4.17 12.60 -0.14
C GLY A 158 -4.25 12.00 1.26
N ASP A 159 -5.34 11.27 1.50
CA ASP A 159 -5.54 10.49 2.73
C ASP A 159 -4.62 9.26 2.80
N ILE A 160 -4.14 8.81 1.64
CA ILE A 160 -3.23 7.68 1.48
C ILE A 160 -1.91 8.22 0.91
N VAL A 161 -0.83 8.02 1.64
CA VAL A 161 0.53 8.32 1.18
C VAL A 161 1.22 7.04 0.72
N VAL A 162 1.86 7.10 -0.45
CA VAL A 162 2.63 6.00 -1.04
C VAL A 162 4.05 6.50 -1.28
N PHE A 163 5.02 5.91 -0.61
CA PHE A 163 6.44 6.18 -0.81
C PHE A 163 6.97 5.21 -1.84
N LEU A 164 7.46 5.70 -2.99
CA LEU A 164 8.03 4.90 -4.06
C LEU A 164 9.45 5.42 -4.36
N ASP A 165 10.45 4.56 -4.30
CA ASP A 165 11.83 4.96 -4.56
C ASP A 165 12.03 5.37 -6.05
N ALA A 166 12.86 6.38 -6.31
CA ALA A 166 12.99 7.00 -7.64
C ALA A 166 13.67 6.10 -8.70
N ASP A 167 14.39 5.06 -8.28
CA ASP A 167 15.01 4.04 -9.12
C ASP A 167 14.06 2.88 -9.48
N SER A 168 12.81 2.95 -8.99
CA SER A 168 11.79 1.91 -9.12
C SER A 168 10.71 2.25 -10.15
N MET A 169 10.04 1.22 -10.66
CA MET A 169 8.95 1.33 -11.62
C MET A 169 7.74 0.55 -11.11
N ALA A 170 6.60 1.22 -10.99
CA ALA A 170 5.34 0.63 -10.54
C ALA A 170 4.57 -0.04 -11.69
N TYR A 171 4.08 -1.27 -11.46
CA TYR A 171 3.12 -1.87 -12.39
C TYR A 171 1.80 -1.10 -12.39
N LYS A 172 1.09 -1.07 -13.53
CA LYS A 172 -0.07 -0.20 -13.79
C LYS A 172 -1.23 -0.28 -12.76
N ASP A 173 -1.34 -1.41 -12.06
CA ASP A 173 -2.42 -1.67 -11.10
C ASP A 173 -1.99 -1.53 -9.64
N LEU A 174 -0.78 -1.02 -9.37
CA LEU A 174 -0.22 -0.86 -8.03
C LEU A 174 -1.17 -0.04 -7.14
N LEU A 175 -1.52 1.18 -7.55
CA LEU A 175 -2.36 2.07 -6.74
C LEU A 175 -3.78 1.54 -6.56
N GLN A 176 -4.34 0.90 -7.60
CA GLN A 176 -5.64 0.25 -7.51
C GLN A 176 -5.62 -0.88 -6.47
N GLY A 177 -4.55 -1.69 -6.43
CA GLY A 177 -4.45 -2.74 -5.44
C GLY A 177 -4.12 -2.25 -4.02
N ILE A 178 -3.39 -1.14 -3.87
CA ILE A 178 -3.24 -0.44 -2.58
C ILE A 178 -4.61 0.02 -2.08
N TYR A 179 -5.40 0.69 -2.92
CA TYR A 179 -6.76 1.10 -2.57
C TYR A 179 -7.63 -0.07 -2.10
N LEU A 180 -7.55 -1.22 -2.79
CA LEU A 180 -8.28 -2.42 -2.35
C LEU A 180 -7.80 -2.96 -0.99
N CYS A 181 -6.54 -2.73 -0.61
CA CYS A 181 -6.08 -3.07 0.74
C CYS A 181 -6.75 -2.18 1.79
N PHE A 182 -6.99 -0.91 1.50
CA PHE A 182 -7.77 -0.02 2.38
C PHE A 182 -9.22 -0.46 2.51
N LEU A 183 -9.86 -0.89 1.41
CA LEU A 183 -11.21 -1.47 1.47
C LEU A 183 -11.26 -2.79 2.27
N GLU A 184 -10.17 -3.56 2.27
CA GLU A 184 -10.01 -4.76 3.12
C GLU A 184 -9.73 -4.42 4.61
N GLY A 185 -9.71 -3.14 4.98
CA GLY A 185 -9.50 -2.64 6.34
C GLY A 185 -8.04 -2.55 6.77
N TYR A 186 -7.08 -2.69 5.83
CA TYR A 186 -5.67 -2.40 6.11
C TYR A 186 -5.44 -0.89 6.06
N ASN A 187 -4.61 -0.37 6.97
CA ASN A 187 -4.32 1.08 7.04
C ASN A 187 -2.87 1.42 6.65
N CYS A 188 -2.02 0.41 6.46
CA CYS A 188 -0.64 0.55 6.05
C CYS A 188 -0.10 -0.77 5.48
N GLY A 189 1.03 -0.69 4.77
CA GLY A 189 1.64 -1.88 4.19
C GLY A 189 2.86 -1.62 3.32
N LYS A 190 3.51 -2.71 2.91
CA LYS A 190 4.66 -2.72 1.99
C LYS A 190 4.34 -3.58 0.77
N VAL A 191 4.86 -3.18 -0.38
CA VAL A 191 4.78 -3.99 -1.60
C VAL A 191 5.91 -5.01 -1.57
N ILE A 192 5.57 -6.30 -1.60
CA ILE A 192 6.54 -7.40 -1.44
C ILE A 192 6.96 -8.01 -2.77
N ASP A 193 6.18 -7.82 -3.84
CA ASP A 193 6.54 -8.31 -5.18
C ASP A 193 7.54 -7.36 -5.85
N LEU A 194 8.76 -7.34 -5.31
CA LEU A 194 9.89 -6.64 -5.91
C LEU A 194 10.61 -7.56 -6.91
N ARG A 195 10.89 -7.00 -8.07
CA ARG A 195 11.62 -7.63 -9.17
C ARG A 195 12.82 -6.77 -9.53
N GLY A 196 13.94 -7.41 -9.85
CA GLY A 196 15.07 -6.69 -10.42
C GLY A 196 14.82 -6.31 -11.87
N ASP A 197 15.38 -5.17 -12.28
CA ASP A 197 15.44 -4.73 -13.68
C ASP A 197 16.44 -5.51 -14.54
N LYS A 198 17.12 -6.50 -13.95
CA LYS A 198 18.06 -7.40 -14.61
C LYS A 198 17.50 -8.82 -14.68
N ALA A 199 17.74 -9.48 -15.81
CA ALA A 199 17.49 -10.91 -15.96
C ALA A 199 18.55 -11.72 -15.20
N GLY A 200 18.18 -12.92 -14.74
CA GLY A 200 19.11 -13.87 -14.12
C GLY A 200 18.56 -14.52 -12.86
N ILE A 201 19.31 -15.48 -12.32
CA ILE A 201 18.92 -16.23 -11.12
C ILE A 201 19.12 -15.41 -9.84
N LYS A 202 20.15 -14.54 -9.79
CA LYS A 202 20.47 -13.75 -8.60
C LYS A 202 19.32 -12.82 -8.19
N PRO A 203 18.71 -12.00 -9.09
CA PRO A 203 17.54 -11.19 -8.73
C PRO A 203 16.30 -12.01 -8.34
N LYS A 204 16.12 -13.22 -8.90
CA LYS A 204 15.03 -14.12 -8.51
C LYS A 204 15.22 -14.66 -7.09
N LEU A 205 16.46 -15.01 -6.73
CA LEU A 205 16.80 -15.40 -5.36
C LEU A 205 16.54 -14.23 -4.40
N LEU A 206 16.97 -13.00 -4.74
CA LEU A 206 16.72 -11.81 -3.91
C LEU A 206 15.26 -11.63 -3.52
N ARG A 207 14.32 -11.97 -4.41
CA ARG A 207 12.89 -11.89 -4.11
C ARG A 207 12.50 -12.75 -2.92
N LEU A 208 13.07 -13.95 -2.78
CA LEU A 208 12.86 -14.81 -1.60
C LEU A 208 13.47 -14.18 -0.35
N TRP A 209 14.65 -13.57 -0.48
CA TRP A 209 15.36 -12.88 0.60
C TRP A 209 14.64 -11.65 1.12
N TRP A 210 13.83 -10.96 0.31
CA TRP A 210 12.95 -9.89 0.81
C TRP A 210 11.60 -10.39 1.29
N TYR A 211 11.11 -11.49 0.69
CA TYR A 211 9.81 -12.05 1.00
C TYR A 211 9.76 -12.64 2.42
N ILE A 212 10.75 -13.47 2.78
CA ILE A 212 10.76 -14.20 4.06
C ILE A 212 10.85 -13.24 5.25
N PRO A 213 11.85 -12.33 5.35
CA PRO A 213 11.92 -11.36 6.43
C PRO A 213 10.71 -10.42 6.46
N GLY A 214 10.20 -10.01 5.29
CA GLY A 214 8.98 -9.21 5.21
C GLY A 214 7.79 -9.93 5.86
N LYS A 215 7.61 -11.23 5.60
CA LYS A 215 6.55 -12.01 6.25
C LYS A 215 6.77 -12.14 7.76
N ILE A 216 8.01 -12.36 8.21
CA ILE A 216 8.33 -12.38 9.64
C ILE A 216 7.96 -11.05 10.29
N GLN A 217 8.37 -9.92 9.71
CA GLN A 217 8.01 -8.58 10.18
C GLN A 217 6.49 -8.36 10.22
N GLN A 218 5.74 -8.89 9.26
CA GLN A 218 4.28 -8.78 9.23
C GLN A 218 3.62 -9.36 10.48
N PHE A 219 4.07 -10.54 10.91
CA PHE A 219 3.42 -11.30 11.99
C PHE A 219 4.00 -10.98 13.36
N THR A 220 5.28 -10.62 13.43
CA THR A 220 6.00 -10.43 14.70
C THR A 220 6.20 -8.97 15.07
N GLY A 221 6.13 -8.05 14.10
CA GLY A 221 6.53 -6.65 14.30
C GLY A 221 8.02 -6.45 14.54
N LEU A 222 8.84 -7.49 14.39
CA LEU A 222 10.30 -7.40 14.53
C LEU A 222 10.89 -6.47 13.46
N PRO A 223 11.93 -5.69 13.78
CA PRO A 223 12.58 -4.77 12.84
C PRO A 223 13.52 -5.54 11.88
N VAL A 224 13.03 -6.58 11.24
CA VAL A 224 13.79 -7.28 10.19
C VAL A 224 13.59 -6.57 8.86
N SER A 225 14.70 -6.31 8.15
CA SER A 225 14.64 -5.57 6.88
C SER A 225 13.94 -6.40 5.81
N GLY A 226 12.90 -5.82 5.20
CA GLY A 226 12.14 -6.41 4.09
C GLY A 226 12.18 -5.52 2.85
N ALA A 227 11.34 -5.85 1.87
CA ALA A 227 11.11 -5.04 0.67
C ALA A 227 10.82 -3.56 1.01
N GLY A 228 11.77 -2.65 0.74
CA GLY A 228 11.69 -1.23 1.11
C GLY A 228 11.25 -0.28 -0.01
N ALA A 229 11.24 -0.73 -1.28
CA ALA A 229 11.12 0.16 -2.43
C ALA A 229 9.73 0.80 -2.59
N CYS A 230 8.70 0.22 -1.97
CA CYS A 230 7.39 0.87 -1.88
C CYS A 230 6.63 0.52 -0.61
N MET A 231 6.19 1.57 0.07
CA MET A 231 5.39 1.49 1.28
C MET A 231 4.19 2.44 1.16
N PHE A 232 3.06 2.05 1.74
CA PHE A 232 1.86 2.87 1.77
C PHE A 232 1.30 2.95 3.18
N CYS A 233 0.66 4.07 3.51
CA CYS A 233 0.07 4.29 4.82
C CYS A 233 -1.07 5.31 4.73
N ASN A 234 -2.05 5.19 5.62
CA ASN A 234 -2.96 6.28 5.92
C ASN A 234 -2.14 7.47 6.45
N LYS A 235 -2.35 8.67 5.89
CA LYS A 235 -1.57 9.86 6.25
C LYS A 235 -1.67 10.20 7.74
N LYS A 236 -2.87 10.12 8.34
CA LYS A 236 -3.06 10.39 9.77
C LYS A 236 -2.29 9.40 10.63
N LEU A 237 -2.33 8.11 10.29
CA LEU A 237 -1.57 7.08 10.99
C LEU A 237 -0.05 7.30 10.87
N PHE A 238 0.43 7.66 9.67
CA PHE A 238 1.85 7.96 9.44
C PHE A 238 2.36 9.06 10.39
N PHE A 239 1.62 10.17 10.54
CA PHE A 239 2.00 11.23 11.46
C PHE A 239 1.80 10.84 12.94
N LYS A 240 0.76 10.05 13.26
CA LYS A 240 0.53 9.54 14.62
C LYS A 240 1.73 8.74 15.15
N VAL A 241 2.42 7.99 14.29
CA VAL A 241 3.60 7.21 14.67
C VAL A 241 4.93 7.97 14.56
N GLY A 242 4.88 9.28 14.24
CA GLY A 242 6.05 10.14 14.13
C GLY A 242 6.80 10.07 12.78
N GLY A 243 6.22 9.45 11.76
CA GLY A 243 6.83 9.36 10.42
C GLY A 243 8.16 8.60 10.38
N PHE A 244 8.96 8.86 9.34
CA PHE A 244 10.31 8.29 9.25
C PHE A 244 11.25 8.97 10.25
N ASN A 245 12.12 8.21 10.90
CA ASN A 245 13.14 8.77 11.78
C ASN A 245 14.25 9.46 10.96
N GLU A 246 14.31 10.79 11.05
CA GLU A 246 15.25 11.63 10.29
C GLU A 246 16.72 11.47 10.71
N ALA A 247 16.98 10.97 11.93
CA ALA A 247 18.34 10.69 12.39
C ALA A 247 18.93 9.40 11.78
N MET A 248 18.10 8.54 11.16
CA MET A 248 18.54 7.25 10.63
C MET A 248 19.04 7.37 9.19
N LYS A 249 20.31 7.00 8.95
CA LYS A 249 20.89 6.96 7.60
C LYS A 249 20.48 5.73 6.80
N THR A 250 20.18 4.62 7.48
CA THR A 250 19.73 3.36 6.88
C THR A 250 18.56 2.78 7.66
N SER A 251 17.78 1.90 7.02
CA SER A 251 16.71 1.11 7.68
C SER A 251 15.59 1.94 8.32
N SER A 252 15.43 3.20 7.92
CA SER A 252 14.33 4.08 8.38
C SER A 252 12.96 3.53 8.01
N ASP A 253 12.86 2.79 6.91
CA ASP A 253 11.67 2.07 6.48
C ASP A 253 11.34 0.87 7.38
N THR A 254 12.36 0.24 7.97
CA THR A 254 12.22 -0.89 8.89
C THR A 254 11.76 -0.41 10.27
N ASP A 255 12.33 0.68 10.76
CA ASP A 255 11.87 1.38 11.97
C ASP A 255 10.40 1.81 11.86
N LEU A 256 10.04 2.48 10.76
CA LEU A 256 8.67 2.90 10.54
C LEU A 256 7.71 1.71 10.41
N THR A 257 8.09 0.62 9.73
CA THR A 257 7.25 -0.58 9.70
C THR A 257 7.02 -1.15 11.09
N ALA A 258 8.04 -1.24 11.94
CA ALA A 258 7.89 -1.76 13.29
C ALA A 258 6.90 -0.93 14.12
N LYS A 259 6.91 0.41 13.95
CA LYS A 259 5.93 1.31 14.58
C LYS A 259 4.51 1.10 14.02
N LEU A 260 4.37 0.92 12.71
CA LEU A 260 3.07 0.75 12.04
C LEU A 260 2.42 -0.61 12.34
N VAL A 261 3.20 -1.70 12.35
CA VAL A 261 2.70 -3.05 12.68
C VAL A 261 2.10 -3.08 14.08
N LYS A 262 2.67 -2.33 15.03
CA LYS A 262 2.14 -2.21 16.41
C LYS A 262 0.81 -1.45 16.51
N GLN A 263 0.44 -0.64 15.51
CA GLN A 263 -0.71 0.28 15.58
C GLN A 263 -1.93 -0.18 14.78
N GLY A 264 -1.82 -1.20 13.92
CA GLY A 264 -2.97 -1.65 13.16
C GLY A 264 -2.73 -2.79 12.17
N LYS A 265 -3.68 -2.94 11.24
CA LYS A 265 -3.67 -3.98 10.22
C LYS A 265 -2.66 -3.63 9.12
N PHE A 266 -1.45 -4.16 9.25
CA PHE A 266 -0.37 -4.06 8.25
C PHE A 266 -0.51 -5.12 7.16
N LYS A 267 -0.30 -4.73 5.90
CA LYS A 267 -0.37 -5.63 4.74
C LYS A 267 0.96 -5.72 3.99
N PHE A 268 1.45 -6.93 3.79
CA PHE A 268 2.37 -7.18 2.67
C PHE A 268 1.57 -7.49 1.42
N PHE A 269 1.67 -6.60 0.44
CA PHE A 269 0.89 -6.59 -0.77
C PHE A 269 1.70 -7.14 -1.94
N SER A 270 1.18 -8.16 -2.60
CA SER A 270 1.84 -8.83 -3.73
C SER A 270 1.19 -8.55 -5.10
N LYS A 271 0.03 -7.88 -5.14
CA LYS A 271 -0.74 -7.66 -6.37
C LYS A 271 -0.40 -6.34 -7.06
N GLY A 272 0.87 -6.10 -7.33
CA GLY A 272 1.30 -4.86 -7.99
C GLY A 272 2.80 -4.79 -7.92
N HIS A 273 3.45 -5.55 -8.80
CA HIS A 273 4.88 -5.71 -8.74
C HIS A 273 5.60 -4.39 -9.01
N ILE A 274 6.80 -4.29 -8.45
CA ILE A 274 7.67 -3.16 -8.64
C ILE A 274 8.97 -3.68 -9.21
N ILE A 275 9.44 -3.01 -10.25
CA ILE A 275 10.73 -3.28 -10.84
C ILE A 275 11.70 -2.25 -10.29
N THR A 276 12.67 -2.67 -9.49
CA THR A 276 13.66 -1.80 -8.84
C THR A 276 15.03 -2.00 -9.47
N SER A 277 15.87 -0.96 -9.44
CA SER A 277 17.23 -1.08 -9.96
C SER A 277 18.07 -2.05 -9.16
N MET A 278 18.75 -2.98 -9.84
CA MET A 278 19.73 -3.87 -9.22
C MET A 278 21.14 -3.23 -9.13
N ARG A 279 21.32 -1.98 -9.60
CA ARG A 279 22.62 -1.27 -9.67
C ARG A 279 23.44 -1.39 -8.38
N ARG A 280 22.79 -1.20 -7.22
CA ARG A 280 23.44 -1.32 -5.91
C ARG A 280 23.96 -2.73 -5.63
N PHE A 281 23.16 -3.75 -5.93
CA PHE A 281 23.52 -5.15 -5.70
C PHE A 281 24.61 -5.64 -6.67
N GLU A 282 24.69 -5.04 -7.86
CA GLU A 282 25.79 -5.27 -8.79
C GLU A 282 27.10 -4.65 -8.29
N LYS A 283 27.05 -3.44 -7.70
CA LYS A 283 28.22 -2.74 -7.13
C LYS A 283 28.72 -3.37 -5.82
N GLU A 284 27.83 -3.61 -4.87
CA GLU A 284 28.16 -4.11 -3.51
C GLU A 284 28.29 -5.65 -3.46
N GLY A 285 27.77 -6.36 -4.47
CA GLY A 285 27.59 -7.80 -4.43
C GLY A 285 26.29 -8.21 -3.71
N TYR A 286 25.58 -9.14 -4.34
CA TYR A 286 24.24 -9.56 -3.91
C TYR A 286 24.22 -10.07 -2.46
N PHE A 287 25.16 -10.94 -2.08
CA PHE A 287 25.19 -11.50 -0.72
C PHE A 287 25.47 -10.42 0.35
N TYR A 288 26.53 -9.62 0.15
CA TYR A 288 26.94 -8.58 1.08
C TYR A 288 25.86 -7.51 1.29
N ALA A 289 25.25 -7.02 0.21
CA ALA A 289 24.20 -6.02 0.30
C ALA A 289 23.01 -6.52 1.14
N ASN A 290 22.58 -7.77 0.97
CA ASN A 290 21.45 -8.32 1.73
C ASN A 290 21.80 -8.60 3.19
N LEU A 291 22.95 -9.21 3.45
CA LEU A 291 23.39 -9.47 4.82
C LEU A 291 23.48 -8.15 5.58
N ALA A 292 24.04 -7.12 4.96
CA ALA A 292 24.15 -5.81 5.56
C ALA A 292 22.76 -5.17 5.81
N ASP A 293 21.78 -5.34 4.92
CA ASP A 293 20.42 -4.83 5.15
C ASP A 293 19.72 -5.55 6.32
N ILE A 294 19.87 -6.87 6.45
CA ILE A 294 19.34 -7.63 7.59
C ILE A 294 19.98 -7.17 8.89
N LEU A 295 21.32 -7.09 8.93
CA LEU A 295 22.06 -6.70 10.13
C LEU A 295 21.74 -5.26 10.54
N ARG A 296 21.53 -4.34 9.59
CA ARG A 296 21.10 -2.96 9.89
C ARG A 296 19.66 -2.88 10.41
N GLY A 297 18.76 -3.76 9.95
CA GLY A 297 17.42 -3.85 10.55
C GLY A 297 17.49 -4.21 12.03
N ILE A 298 18.33 -5.18 12.39
CA ILE A 298 18.50 -5.67 13.76
C ILE A 298 19.32 -4.69 14.61
N PHE A 299 20.38 -4.10 14.03
CA PHE A 299 21.35 -3.22 14.71
C PHE A 299 21.54 -1.88 13.97
N PRO A 300 20.50 -1.02 13.91
CA PRO A 300 20.49 0.17 13.06
C PRO A 300 21.53 1.23 13.46
N THR A 301 21.97 1.27 14.72
CA THR A 301 22.93 2.26 15.23
C THR A 301 24.39 1.82 15.16
N LYS A 302 24.67 0.54 14.90
CA LYS A 302 26.03 -0.02 14.91
C LYS A 302 26.66 -0.19 13.53
N ILE A 303 25.85 -0.14 12.46
CA ILE A 303 26.27 -0.41 11.09
C ILE A 303 25.92 0.81 10.24
N ASP A 304 26.69 1.88 10.41
CA ASP A 304 26.50 3.13 9.67
C ASP A 304 27.12 3.02 8.26
N ARG A 305 26.47 3.60 7.25
CA ARG A 305 27.04 3.72 5.90
C ARG A 305 27.79 5.04 5.81
N GLU A 306 29.11 5.02 5.64
CA GLU A 306 29.87 6.22 5.25
C GLU A 306 29.39 6.78 3.89
N TRP A 307 28.90 5.89 3.02
CA TRP A 307 28.52 6.16 1.63
C TRP A 307 27.15 6.81 1.39
N VAL A 308 26.23 6.83 2.37
CA VAL A 308 24.95 7.57 2.25
C VAL A 308 25.19 9.09 2.14
N ARG A 309 26.42 9.54 2.39
CA ARG A 309 26.83 10.94 2.18
C ARG A 309 27.13 11.28 0.71
N GLN A 310 27.48 10.35 -0.19
CA GLN A 310 28.26 10.72 -1.39
C GLN A 310 27.91 10.18 -2.79
N GLU A 311 26.85 9.40 -3.03
CA GLU A 311 26.39 9.17 -4.43
C GLU A 311 24.88 9.22 -4.57
#